data_AF-A0A8S3Y420-F1
#
_entry.id   AF-A0A8S3Y420-F1
#
_cell.length_a   1.000
_cell.length_b   1.000
_cell.length_c   1.000
_cell.angle_alpha   90.00
_cell.angle_beta   90.00
_cell.angle_gamma   90.00
#
_symmetry.space_group_name_H-M   'P 1'
#
loop_
_entity.id
_entity.type
_entity.pdbx_description
1 polymer ?
#
loop_
_entity_poly.entity_id
_entity_poly.type
_entity_poly.pdbx_seq_one_letter_code
_entity_poly.pdbx_strand_id
1 'polypeptide(L)'
;MDTRNASFDLSKSQDVDNLLNLLENGTISDLEEESDDEIVQAIPQKNVRVGSNITLSTEREIGNHSEEEDDIVEEEDLEEVESRPGSSSKPKNEIIWRKHLQLEPPQFIWSAPPPSEIDSPRVPIDYFSKYISESLIEDFTFNTNLYVDSVRKRCLELKLEQILSVDEQIIPYRGKLEVKQYVKGKRQPWGVKIFMICVKSGLVYDFIIYQGATTNLDKNDVLKYGISAAYVNALSKRINRSGHYLFFDNYFSNYVLLKDLREREIYAGGTIRINNFGKPPLITDKEGSKKDRGYNDQVTNNTKDVVVIK
;
A
#
# COMPACT_ATOMS: atom_id res chain seq x y z
N MET A 1 9.83 -35.30 21.22
CA MET A 1 8.65 -35.92 20.60
C MET A 1 7.47 -35.49 21.42
N ASP A 2 6.66 -34.57 20.90
CA ASP A 2 5.21 -34.55 21.13
C ASP A 2 4.59 -33.55 20.16
N THR A 3 3.69 -34.07 19.33
CA THR A 3 3.07 -33.41 18.19
C THR A 3 1.70 -32.86 18.57
N ARG A 4 1.51 -31.57 18.28
CA ARG A 4 0.34 -30.95 17.63
C ARG A 4 -1.05 -31.39 18.10
N ASN A 5 -1.74 -30.47 18.77
CA ASN A 5 -3.16 -30.20 18.57
C ASN A 5 -3.38 -28.68 18.65
N ALA A 6 -3.21 -28.01 17.52
CA ALA A 6 -3.80 -26.70 17.29
C ALA A 6 -5.03 -26.93 16.41
N SER A 7 -6.22 -26.92 17.01
CA SER A 7 -7.48 -26.99 16.28
C SER A 7 -7.58 -25.76 15.38
N PHE A 8 -7.63 -25.99 14.07
CA PHE A 8 -7.78 -24.95 13.07
C PHE A 8 -9.27 -24.60 12.89
N ASP A 9 -9.58 -23.31 12.97
CA ASP A 9 -10.91 -22.78 12.74
C ASP A 9 -11.23 -22.79 11.24
N LEU A 10 -12.36 -23.39 10.87
CA LEU A 10 -12.82 -23.66 9.50
C LEU A 10 -13.34 -22.39 8.76
N SER A 11 -13.16 -21.21 9.34
CA SER A 11 -13.64 -19.93 8.81
C SER A 11 -12.78 -19.35 7.67
N LYS A 12 -11.69 -20.01 7.25
CA LYS A 12 -10.75 -19.54 6.20
C LYS A 12 -11.07 -20.00 4.77
N SER A 13 -12.18 -20.70 4.55
CA SER A 13 -12.66 -21.11 3.21
C SER A 13 -13.04 -19.93 2.30
N GLN A 14 -13.21 -18.73 2.86
CA GLN A 14 -13.73 -17.56 2.15
C GLN A 14 -12.76 -16.99 1.09
N ASP A 15 -11.45 -17.23 1.22
CA ASP A 15 -10.43 -16.60 0.36
C ASP A 15 -10.23 -17.31 -1.00
N VAL A 16 -10.47 -18.62 -1.07
CA VAL A 16 -10.32 -19.40 -2.32
C VAL A 16 -11.49 -19.10 -3.27
N ASP A 17 -12.71 -19.07 -2.73
CA ASP A 17 -13.92 -18.76 -3.49
C ASP A 17 -13.84 -17.37 -4.15
N ASN A 18 -13.27 -16.38 -3.45
CA ASN A 18 -13.07 -15.04 -4.02
C ASN A 18 -12.09 -15.03 -5.19
N LEU A 19 -11.03 -15.85 -5.12
CA LEU A 19 -10.01 -15.94 -6.15
C LEU A 19 -10.53 -16.69 -7.40
N LEU A 20 -11.35 -17.73 -7.19
CA LEU A 20 -12.04 -18.47 -8.25
C LEU A 20 -13.09 -17.58 -8.96
N ASN A 21 -13.89 -16.84 -8.19
CA ASN A 21 -14.87 -15.88 -8.74
C ASN A 21 -14.20 -14.75 -9.54
N LEU A 22 -12.98 -14.35 -9.18
CA LEU A 22 -12.21 -13.32 -9.91
C LEU A 22 -11.78 -13.81 -11.31
N LEU A 23 -11.48 -15.10 -11.44
CA LEU A 23 -11.05 -15.73 -12.69
C LEU A 23 -12.23 -16.10 -13.61
N GLU A 24 -13.39 -16.40 -13.04
CA GLU A 24 -14.62 -16.74 -13.77
C GLU A 24 -15.14 -15.58 -14.64
N ASN A 25 -14.95 -14.33 -14.19
CA ASN A 25 -15.46 -13.12 -14.86
C ASN A 25 -14.65 -12.67 -16.10
N GLY A 26 -13.65 -13.44 -16.53
CA GLY A 26 -13.05 -13.35 -17.87
C GLY A 26 -12.39 -12.02 -18.27
N THR A 27 -12.26 -11.05 -17.38
CA THR A 27 -11.71 -9.71 -17.72
C THR A 27 -10.18 -9.68 -17.77
N ILE A 28 -9.48 -10.82 -17.76
CA ILE A 28 -8.01 -10.86 -17.86
C ILE A 28 -7.61 -10.63 -19.32
N SER A 29 -7.35 -9.36 -19.64
CA SER A 29 -6.39 -8.94 -20.65
C SER A 29 -5.46 -7.96 -19.96
N ASP A 30 -4.25 -8.41 -19.61
CA ASP A 30 -3.15 -7.56 -19.09
C ASP A 30 -2.33 -6.95 -20.25
N LEU A 31 -2.99 -6.61 -21.37
CA LEU A 31 -2.35 -5.95 -22.51
C LEU A 31 -3.22 -4.80 -22.99
N GLU A 32 -3.26 -3.73 -22.20
CA GLU A 32 -3.49 -2.39 -22.75
C GLU A 32 -2.39 -1.47 -22.19
N GLU A 33 -1.46 -1.09 -23.06
CA GLU A 33 -0.72 0.16 -22.93
C GLU A 33 -1.76 1.28 -23.09
N GLU A 34 -2.45 1.64 -22.02
CA GLU A 34 -3.23 2.89 -22.02
C GLU A 34 -2.31 4.03 -21.59
N SER A 35 -1.99 4.85 -22.59
CA SER A 35 -1.38 6.17 -22.47
C SER A 35 -2.12 7.02 -21.45
N ASP A 36 -1.36 7.80 -20.68
CA ASP A 36 -1.83 8.78 -19.72
C ASP A 36 -2.56 9.96 -20.41
N ASP A 37 -3.75 9.76 -20.98
CA ASP A 37 -4.66 10.84 -21.39
C ASP A 37 -6.11 10.33 -21.53
N GLU A 38 -6.97 10.82 -20.63
CA GLU A 38 -8.46 10.87 -20.65
C GLU A 38 -9.30 9.61 -20.96
N ILE A 39 -10.17 9.23 -20.01
CA ILE A 39 -11.65 9.29 -20.16
C ILE A 39 -12.33 9.04 -18.80
N VAL A 40 -13.05 10.06 -18.34
CA VAL A 40 -14.04 10.00 -17.25
C VAL A 40 -15.38 9.58 -17.86
N GLN A 41 -15.85 8.35 -17.62
CA GLN A 41 -17.27 8.03 -17.76
C GLN A 41 -17.78 7.13 -16.64
N ALA A 42 -18.78 7.65 -15.93
CA ALA A 42 -19.46 7.01 -14.81
C ALA A 42 -20.37 5.87 -15.28
N ILE A 43 -20.29 4.71 -14.63
CA ILE A 43 -21.24 3.59 -14.82
C ILE A 43 -22.46 3.81 -13.90
N PRO A 44 -23.72 3.62 -14.36
CA PRO A 44 -24.91 3.89 -13.55
C PRO A 44 -25.12 2.83 -12.45
N GLN A 45 -25.47 3.28 -11.25
CA GLN A 45 -25.82 2.42 -10.12
C GLN A 45 -27.20 1.77 -10.31
N LYS A 46 -27.26 0.43 -10.31
CA LYS A 46 -28.51 -0.33 -10.09
C LYS A 46 -28.80 -0.37 -8.59
N ASN A 47 -29.84 0.34 -8.16
CA ASN A 47 -30.37 0.25 -6.80
C ASN A 47 -31.11 -1.08 -6.61
N VAL A 48 -30.57 -1.95 -5.75
CA VAL A 48 -31.33 -3.05 -5.16
C VAL A 48 -31.58 -2.71 -3.69
N ARG A 49 -32.86 -2.59 -3.32
CA ARG A 49 -33.31 -2.19 -1.98
C ARG A 49 -33.61 -3.46 -1.19
N VAL A 50 -32.81 -3.75 -0.16
CA VAL A 50 -33.16 -4.69 0.92
C VAL A 50 -32.91 -3.96 2.25
N GLY A 51 -33.86 -4.10 3.18
CA GLY A 51 -34.09 -3.18 4.28
C GLY A 51 -33.11 -3.21 5.47
N SER A 52 -33.06 -2.06 6.14
CA SER A 52 -32.77 -1.82 7.56
C SER A 52 -31.52 -2.45 8.19
N ASN A 53 -30.39 -1.72 8.15
CA ASN A 53 -29.78 -1.01 9.30
C ASN A 53 -28.28 -0.77 9.07
N ILE A 54 -27.84 0.46 9.41
CA ILE A 54 -26.46 0.98 9.41
C ILE A 54 -25.92 1.40 8.02
N THR A 55 -26.08 2.70 7.73
CA THR A 55 -25.37 3.38 6.65
C THR A 55 -23.97 3.73 7.13
N LEU A 56 -22.95 3.01 6.66
CA LEU A 56 -21.54 3.43 6.74
C LEU A 56 -21.24 4.23 5.47
N SER A 57 -21.20 5.55 5.60
CA SER A 57 -20.75 6.44 4.52
C SER A 57 -19.23 6.37 4.42
N THR A 58 -18.73 5.66 3.41
CA THR A 58 -17.37 5.83 2.91
C THR A 58 -17.26 7.20 2.25
N GLU A 59 -16.65 8.17 2.94
CA GLU A 59 -16.30 9.46 2.34
C GLU A 59 -15.14 9.27 1.35
N ARG A 60 -15.40 9.59 0.07
CA ARG A 60 -14.37 9.87 -0.93
C ARG A 60 -13.89 11.30 -0.71
N GLU A 61 -12.70 11.49 -0.13
CA GLU A 61 -12.05 12.81 -0.13
C GLU A 61 -11.36 13.04 -1.50
N ILE A 62 -12.01 13.82 -2.37
CA ILE A 62 -11.36 14.48 -3.51
C ILE A 62 -10.62 15.70 -2.94
N GLY A 63 -9.33 15.52 -2.68
CA GLY A 63 -8.41 16.62 -2.38
C GLY A 63 -7.68 17.06 -3.65
N ASN A 64 -8.06 18.23 -4.17
CA ASN A 64 -7.25 19.00 -5.10
C ASN A 64 -6.20 19.76 -4.30
N HIS A 65 -4.92 19.45 -4.52
CA HIS A 65 -3.86 20.43 -4.36
C HIS A 65 -2.66 20.00 -5.20
N SER A 66 -2.23 20.92 -6.05
CA SER A 66 -0.99 20.93 -6.82
C SER A 66 0.14 21.40 -5.93
N GLU A 67 1.24 20.65 -5.92
CA GLU A 67 2.56 21.15 -5.52
C GLU A 67 3.42 21.02 -6.79
N GLU A 68 3.76 22.17 -7.37
CA GLU A 68 4.74 22.30 -8.44
C GLU A 68 6.13 22.37 -7.79
N GLU A 69 7.02 21.44 -8.13
CA GLU A 69 8.46 21.58 -7.88
C GLU A 69 9.16 21.68 -9.25
N ASP A 70 9.72 22.86 -9.51
CA ASP A 70 10.58 23.16 -10.66
C ASP A 70 12.02 22.71 -10.33
N ASP A 71 12.55 21.72 -11.06
CA ASP A 71 13.98 21.41 -11.09
C ASP A 71 14.57 21.89 -12.43
N ILE A 72 15.31 23.00 -12.36
CA ILE A 72 16.17 23.54 -13.42
C ILE A 72 17.56 22.90 -13.25
N VAL A 73 18.05 22.19 -14.27
CA VAL A 73 19.45 21.77 -14.35
C VAL A 73 20.10 22.46 -15.54
N GLU A 74 21.05 23.35 -15.25
CA GLU A 74 21.93 23.99 -16.22
C GLU A 74 23.04 23.01 -16.65
N GLU A 75 23.22 22.79 -17.95
CA GLU A 75 24.37 22.09 -18.53
C GLU A 75 25.50 23.09 -18.81
N GLU A 76 26.67 22.87 -18.22
CA GLU A 76 27.92 23.59 -18.56
C GLU A 76 28.70 22.84 -19.65
N ASP A 77 29.09 23.60 -20.68
CA ASP A 77 29.97 23.22 -21.78
C ASP A 77 31.43 22.98 -21.33
N LEU A 78 32.09 21.94 -21.86
CA LEU A 78 33.55 21.83 -21.84
C LEU A 78 34.11 21.36 -23.21
N GLU A 79 35.09 22.14 -23.67
CA GLU A 79 35.73 22.16 -24.99
C GLU A 79 36.65 20.96 -25.32
N GLU A 80 36.85 20.73 -26.63
CA GLU A 80 37.88 19.88 -27.26
C GLU A 80 39.31 20.36 -26.93
N VAL A 81 40.35 19.51 -26.85
CA VAL A 81 41.34 19.15 -27.90
C VAL A 81 42.46 18.40 -27.12
N GLU A 82 43.03 17.24 -27.47
CA GLU A 82 43.96 16.96 -28.57
C GLU A 82 44.36 15.46 -28.61
N SER A 83 45.14 15.07 -29.61
CA SER A 83 45.09 13.78 -30.29
C SER A 83 46.30 12.82 -30.13
N ARG A 84 46.01 11.50 -30.26
CA ARG A 84 46.83 10.36 -30.80
C ARG A 84 47.94 9.71 -29.93
N PRO A 85 48.40 8.46 -30.26
CA PRO A 85 47.66 7.28 -30.77
C PRO A 85 48.12 5.93 -30.15
N GLY A 86 47.35 4.86 -30.40
CA GLY A 86 47.89 3.50 -30.53
C GLY A 86 47.37 2.45 -29.56
N SER A 87 46.16 1.94 -29.79
CA SER A 87 45.74 0.63 -29.30
C SER A 87 44.79 0.01 -30.31
N SER A 88 45.17 -1.17 -30.81
CA SER A 88 44.47 -1.97 -31.81
C SER A 88 43.04 -2.30 -31.37
N SER A 89 42.05 -1.61 -31.94
CA SER A 89 40.65 -1.95 -31.76
C SER A 89 40.32 -3.20 -32.59
N LYS A 90 39.82 -4.25 -31.93
CA LYS A 90 39.15 -5.37 -32.59
C LYS A 90 38.08 -4.82 -33.54
N PRO A 91 37.87 -5.43 -34.73
CA PRO A 91 36.86 -4.94 -35.65
C PRO A 91 35.50 -4.97 -34.92
N LYS A 92 34.85 -3.81 -34.82
CA LYS A 92 33.45 -3.72 -34.40
C LYS A 92 32.67 -4.61 -35.38
N ASN A 93 31.98 -5.63 -34.88
CA ASN A 93 31.01 -6.37 -35.68
C ASN A 93 30.03 -5.33 -36.23
N GLU A 94 30.14 -5.03 -37.51
CA GLU A 94 29.27 -4.10 -38.19
C GLU A 94 27.87 -4.72 -38.16
N ILE A 95 26.97 -4.14 -37.36
CA ILE A 95 25.61 -4.65 -37.23
C ILE A 95 24.89 -4.33 -38.55
N ILE A 96 24.79 -5.33 -39.42
CA ILE A 96 24.12 -5.21 -40.71
C ILE A 96 22.61 -5.38 -40.48
N TRP A 97 21.89 -4.26 -40.45
CA TRP A 97 20.43 -4.27 -40.44
C TRP A 97 19.90 -4.62 -41.83
N ARG A 98 19.18 -5.73 -41.96
CA ARG A 98 18.48 -6.11 -43.20
C ARG A 98 16.99 -5.79 -43.04
N LYS A 99 16.46 -4.92 -43.90
CA LYS A 99 15.01 -4.73 -44.03
C LYS A 99 14.42 -6.01 -44.63
N HIS A 100 13.66 -6.74 -43.83
CA HIS A 100 12.92 -7.95 -44.20
C HIS A 100 13.79 -9.14 -44.65
N LEU A 101 14.13 -10.05 -43.72
CA LEU A 101 14.00 -11.46 -44.08
C LEU A 101 12.48 -11.71 -44.18
N GLN A 102 11.98 -12.00 -45.39
CA GLN A 102 10.72 -12.75 -45.48
C GLN A 102 11.02 -14.14 -44.94
N LEU A 103 10.82 -14.32 -43.64
CA LEU A 103 10.75 -15.65 -43.03
C LEU A 103 9.43 -16.24 -43.51
N GLU A 104 9.47 -17.14 -44.49
CA GLU A 104 8.30 -17.96 -44.73
C GLU A 104 8.09 -18.83 -43.49
N PRO A 105 6.91 -18.76 -42.85
CA PRO A 105 6.65 -19.63 -41.72
C PRO A 105 6.86 -21.08 -42.19
N PRO A 106 7.63 -21.89 -41.43
CA PRO A 106 7.82 -23.28 -41.78
C PRO A 106 6.45 -23.92 -42.01
N GLN A 107 6.32 -24.67 -43.10
CA GLN A 107 5.09 -25.42 -43.38
C GLN A 107 4.95 -26.53 -42.35
N PHE A 108 4.43 -26.17 -41.18
CA PHE A 108 4.04 -27.12 -40.15
C PHE A 108 2.77 -27.81 -40.60
N ILE A 109 2.91 -29.06 -41.04
CA ILE A 109 1.77 -29.96 -41.16
C ILE A 109 1.54 -30.53 -39.75
N TRP A 110 0.69 -29.86 -38.98
CA TRP A 110 0.21 -30.39 -37.71
C TRP A 110 -0.59 -31.68 -38.00
N SER A 111 0.02 -32.82 -37.69
CA SER A 111 -0.55 -34.15 -37.90
C SER A 111 -0.88 -34.81 -36.56
N ALA A 112 -1.53 -34.06 -35.66
CA ALA A 112 -2.24 -34.69 -34.57
C ALA A 112 -3.67 -34.98 -35.06
N PRO A 113 -4.22 -36.19 -34.83
CA PRO A 113 -5.65 -36.38 -34.99
C PRO A 113 -6.35 -35.32 -34.14
N PRO A 114 -7.40 -34.64 -34.66
CA PRO A 114 -8.19 -33.74 -33.84
C PRO A 114 -8.66 -34.53 -32.61
N PRO A 115 -8.61 -33.95 -31.40
CA PRO A 115 -9.14 -34.62 -30.22
C PRO A 115 -10.54 -35.15 -30.52
N SER A 116 -10.77 -36.43 -30.23
CA SER A 116 -12.00 -37.15 -30.56
C SER A 116 -13.25 -36.48 -29.97
N GLU A 117 -13.06 -35.69 -28.93
CA GLU A 117 -14.04 -34.89 -28.22
C GLU A 117 -13.46 -33.50 -28.05
N ILE A 118 -13.97 -32.52 -28.80
CA ILE A 118 -13.85 -31.13 -28.40
C ILE A 118 -14.88 -30.99 -27.27
N ASP A 119 -14.43 -31.10 -26.02
CA ASP A 119 -15.22 -30.56 -24.90
C ASP A 119 -15.68 -29.17 -25.34
N SER A 120 -16.99 -28.89 -25.20
CA SER A 120 -17.56 -27.56 -25.42
C SER A 120 -16.57 -26.47 -24.98
N PRO A 121 -16.38 -25.38 -25.75
CA PRO A 121 -15.31 -24.41 -25.50
C PRO A 121 -15.30 -24.03 -24.03
N ARG A 122 -14.28 -24.51 -23.32
CA ARG A 122 -14.16 -24.32 -21.87
C ARG A 122 -13.96 -22.85 -21.58
N VAL A 123 -14.43 -22.37 -20.44
CA VAL A 123 -14.17 -20.99 -20.04
C VAL A 123 -12.70 -20.83 -19.63
N PRO A 124 -12.09 -19.64 -19.73
CA PRO A 124 -10.67 -19.44 -19.40
C PRO A 124 -10.24 -20.02 -18.04
N ILE A 125 -11.11 -19.99 -17.03
CA ILE A 125 -10.85 -20.56 -15.70
C ILE A 125 -10.69 -22.09 -15.71
N ASP A 126 -11.38 -22.81 -16.58
CA ASP A 126 -11.25 -24.26 -16.70
C ASP A 126 -9.87 -24.65 -17.27
N TYR A 127 -9.34 -23.82 -18.17
CA TYR A 127 -7.98 -23.99 -18.69
C TYR A 127 -6.94 -23.69 -17.62
N PHE A 128 -7.14 -22.61 -16.85
CA PHE A 128 -6.27 -22.25 -15.73
C PHE A 128 -6.23 -23.38 -14.69
N SER A 129 -7.39 -23.85 -14.27
CA SER A 129 -7.55 -24.89 -13.22
C SER A 129 -6.95 -26.24 -13.62
N LYS A 130 -6.75 -26.49 -14.92
CA LYS A 130 -6.05 -27.69 -15.41
C LYS A 130 -4.57 -27.71 -15.03
N TYR A 131 -3.94 -26.54 -14.94
CA TYR A 131 -2.51 -26.40 -14.64
C TYR A 131 -2.25 -25.90 -13.22
N ILE A 132 -3.16 -25.09 -12.68
CA ILE A 132 -3.10 -24.54 -11.33
C ILE A 132 -4.27 -25.12 -10.53
N SER A 133 -4.02 -26.25 -9.88
CA SER A 133 -5.01 -26.87 -9.00
C SER A 133 -5.28 -26.03 -7.75
N GLU A 134 -6.45 -26.21 -7.14
CA GLU A 134 -6.79 -25.60 -5.85
C GLU A 134 -5.73 -25.85 -4.79
N SER A 135 -5.23 -27.10 -4.68
CA SER A 135 -4.13 -27.44 -3.75
C SER A 135 -2.85 -26.64 -3.97
N LEU A 136 -2.55 -26.27 -5.22
CA LEU A 136 -1.38 -25.45 -5.53
C LEU A 136 -1.59 -23.98 -5.10
N ILE A 137 -2.82 -23.47 -5.23
CA ILE A 137 -3.19 -22.13 -4.73
C ILE A 137 -3.13 -22.09 -3.21
N GLU A 138 -3.61 -23.15 -2.54
CA GLU A 138 -3.48 -23.31 -1.09
C GLU A 138 -2.01 -23.31 -0.67
N ASP A 139 -1.16 -24.07 -1.37
CA ASP A 139 0.29 -24.10 -1.11
C ASP A 139 0.94 -22.73 -1.32
N PHE A 140 0.62 -22.01 -2.40
CA PHE A 140 1.14 -20.65 -2.61
C PHE A 140 0.71 -19.69 -1.49
N THR A 141 -0.55 -19.75 -1.09
CA THR A 141 -1.09 -18.94 0.00
C THR A 141 -0.42 -19.26 1.32
N PHE A 142 -0.29 -20.55 1.64
CA PHE A 142 0.36 -21.02 2.86
C PHE A 142 1.83 -20.58 2.91
N ASN A 143 2.59 -20.81 1.85
CA ASN A 143 4.02 -20.47 1.81
C ASN A 143 4.25 -18.94 1.80
N THR A 144 3.39 -18.17 1.15
CA THR A 144 3.46 -16.70 1.17
C THR A 144 3.16 -16.15 2.56
N ASN A 145 2.15 -16.68 3.24
CA ASN A 145 1.84 -16.29 4.61
C ASN A 145 2.99 -16.64 5.57
N LEU A 146 3.58 -17.83 5.42
CA LEU A 146 4.77 -18.21 6.17
C LEU A 146 5.95 -17.26 5.94
N TYR A 147 6.15 -16.81 4.70
CA TYR A 147 7.19 -15.83 4.39
C TYR A 147 6.94 -14.50 5.11
N VAL A 148 5.72 -13.96 5.03
CA VAL A 148 5.33 -12.71 5.70
C VAL A 148 5.53 -12.84 7.23
N ASP A 149 5.08 -13.95 7.82
CA ASP A 149 5.26 -14.22 9.24
C ASP A 149 6.74 -14.32 9.63
N SER A 150 7.58 -14.90 8.77
CA SER A 150 9.02 -15.01 9.00
C SER A 150 9.72 -13.63 8.99
N VAL A 151 9.33 -12.75 8.06
CA VAL A 151 9.85 -11.38 7.98
C VAL A 151 9.40 -10.59 9.20
N ARG A 152 8.10 -10.64 9.52
CA ARG A 152 7.55 -9.99 10.71
C ARG A 152 8.23 -10.47 11.98
N LYS A 153 8.47 -11.77 12.12
CA LYS A 153 9.22 -12.34 13.26
C LYS A 153 10.60 -11.70 13.42
N ARG A 154 11.34 -11.47 12.32
CA ARG A 154 12.65 -10.79 12.39
C ARG A 154 12.53 -9.32 12.77
N CYS A 155 11.53 -8.60 12.27
CA CYS A 155 11.22 -7.24 12.74
C CYS A 155 10.94 -7.22 14.26
N LEU A 156 10.22 -8.23 14.76
CA LEU A 156 9.90 -8.39 16.17
C LEU A 156 11.12 -8.71 17.05
N GLU A 157 12.21 -9.23 16.49
CA GLU A 157 13.46 -9.49 17.22
C GLU A 157 14.38 -8.26 17.31
N LEU A 158 14.08 -7.19 16.54
CA LEU A 158 14.88 -5.96 16.56
C LEU A 158 14.81 -5.27 17.92
N LYS A 159 15.94 -4.66 18.30
CA LYS A 159 16.03 -3.84 19.50
C LYS A 159 15.18 -2.59 19.32
N LEU A 160 14.30 -2.33 20.29
CA LEU A 160 13.52 -1.11 20.36
C LEU A 160 14.43 0.10 20.56
N GLU A 161 14.33 1.08 19.65
CA GLU A 161 14.93 2.40 19.77
C GLU A 161 13.95 3.39 20.38
N GLN A 162 14.48 4.49 20.93
CA GLN A 162 13.68 5.47 21.65
C GLN A 162 12.73 6.28 20.75
N ILE A 163 13.11 6.50 19.49
CA ILE A 163 12.38 7.34 18.54
C ILE A 163 11.80 6.45 17.44
N LEU A 164 10.49 6.54 17.25
CA LEU A 164 9.72 5.74 16.31
C LEU A 164 8.80 6.62 15.46
N SER A 165 8.46 6.14 14.27
CA SER A 165 7.46 6.74 13.40
C SER A 165 6.49 5.70 12.87
N VAL A 166 5.21 6.06 12.75
CA VAL A 166 4.20 5.26 12.04
C VAL A 166 3.79 5.99 10.77
N ASP A 167 3.80 5.26 9.65
CA ASP A 167 3.41 5.77 8.34
C ASP A 167 2.86 4.63 7.46
N GLU A 168 2.30 4.97 6.30
CA GLU A 168 1.95 4.02 5.25
C GLU A 168 3.01 3.90 4.16
N GLN A 169 3.20 2.67 3.69
CA GLN A 169 3.96 2.34 2.49
C GLN A 169 3.07 1.65 1.46
N ILE A 170 3.35 1.88 0.18
CA ILE A 170 2.73 1.18 -0.94
C ILE A 170 3.75 0.23 -1.55
N ILE A 171 3.44 -1.07 -1.57
CA ILE A 171 4.15 -2.05 -2.39
C ILE A 171 3.58 -1.98 -3.80
N PRO A 172 4.36 -1.55 -4.80
CA PRO A 172 3.87 -1.34 -6.16
C PRO A 172 3.30 -2.63 -6.74
N TYR A 173 2.05 -2.57 -7.20
CA TYR A 173 1.40 -3.69 -7.88
C TYR A 173 0.31 -3.15 -8.79
N ARG A 174 0.37 -3.48 -10.09
CA ARG A 174 -0.58 -2.99 -11.09
C ARG A 174 -1.63 -4.01 -11.51
N GLY A 175 -1.40 -5.30 -11.28
CA GLY A 175 -2.34 -6.37 -11.63
C GLY A 175 -3.67 -6.29 -10.86
N LYS A 176 -4.57 -7.22 -11.16
CA LYS A 176 -5.84 -7.33 -10.44
C LYS A 176 -5.63 -7.89 -9.04
N LEU A 177 -6.09 -7.13 -8.06
CA LEU A 177 -6.11 -7.50 -6.65
C LEU A 177 -7.14 -6.61 -5.96
N GLU A 178 -8.09 -7.21 -5.26
CA GLU A 178 -9.21 -6.51 -4.63
C GLU A 178 -8.74 -5.51 -3.56
N VAL A 179 -7.72 -5.88 -2.79
CA VAL A 179 -7.19 -5.06 -1.68
C VAL A 179 -6.19 -3.99 -2.14
N LYS A 180 -5.89 -3.92 -3.45
CA LYS A 180 -5.02 -2.88 -4.02
C LYS A 180 -5.61 -1.50 -3.72
N GLN A 181 -4.77 -0.54 -3.39
CA GLN A 181 -5.14 0.84 -3.13
C GLN A 181 -4.47 1.77 -4.11
N TYR A 182 -5.16 2.88 -4.41
CA TYR A 182 -4.57 4.03 -5.08
C TYR A 182 -4.29 5.11 -4.03
N VAL A 183 -3.04 5.54 -3.91
CA VAL A 183 -2.63 6.65 -3.03
C VAL A 183 -2.05 7.77 -3.88
N LYS A 184 -2.85 8.81 -4.08
CA LYS A 184 -2.45 10.03 -4.81
C LYS A 184 -1.20 10.64 -4.18
N GLY A 185 -0.29 11.13 -5.02
CA GLY A 185 0.95 11.82 -4.58
C GLY A 185 2.14 10.90 -4.31
N LYS A 186 1.98 9.58 -4.30
CA LYS A 186 3.13 8.65 -4.25
C LYS A 186 3.65 8.37 -5.67
N ARG A 187 4.97 8.21 -5.83
CA ARG A 187 5.63 7.91 -7.13
C ARG A 187 5.01 6.71 -7.85
N GLN A 188 4.66 5.67 -7.09
CA GLN A 188 3.93 4.50 -7.58
C GLN A 188 2.62 4.41 -6.78
N PRO A 189 1.52 5.01 -7.28
CA PRO A 189 0.32 5.22 -6.49
C PRO A 189 -0.54 3.96 -6.36
N TRP A 190 -0.41 3.00 -7.30
CA TRP A 190 -1.15 1.74 -7.30
C TRP A 190 -0.34 0.61 -6.62
N GLY A 191 -0.91 0.01 -5.58
CA GLY A 191 -0.27 -1.13 -4.94
C GLY A 191 -0.95 -1.63 -3.66
N VAL A 192 -0.27 -2.52 -2.96
CA VAL A 192 -0.72 -3.02 -1.65
C VAL A 192 -0.27 -2.04 -0.58
N LYS A 193 -1.22 -1.52 0.20
CA LYS A 193 -0.92 -0.63 1.33
C LYS A 193 -0.48 -1.45 2.55
N ILE A 194 0.56 -0.96 3.23
CA ILE A 194 1.05 -1.50 4.48
C ILE A 194 1.22 -0.34 5.46
N PHE A 195 0.72 -0.51 6.67
CA PHE A 195 1.00 0.39 7.79
C PHE A 195 2.19 -0.15 8.56
N MET A 196 3.17 0.68 8.85
CA MET A 196 4.39 0.22 9.51
C MET A 196 4.86 1.19 10.58
N ILE A 197 5.46 0.62 11.61
CA ILE A 197 6.21 1.36 12.61
C ILE A 197 7.70 1.15 12.35
N CYS A 198 8.43 2.25 12.19
CA CYS A 198 9.86 2.26 11.95
C CYS A 198 10.60 2.87 13.13
N VAL A 199 11.81 2.42 13.37
CA VAL A 199 12.75 3.08 14.30
C VAL A 199 13.57 4.13 13.56
N LYS A 200 14.20 5.03 14.31
CA LYS A 200 15.04 6.11 13.78
C LYS A 200 16.14 5.65 12.82
N SER A 201 16.68 4.44 13.00
CA SER A 201 17.67 3.87 12.08
C SER A 201 17.12 3.50 10.69
N GLY A 202 15.81 3.66 10.44
CA GLY A 202 15.16 3.30 9.19
C GLY A 202 14.74 1.83 9.10
N LEU A 203 14.84 1.07 10.19
CA LEU A 203 14.40 -0.32 10.24
C LEU A 203 12.91 -0.43 10.58
N VAL A 204 12.22 -1.37 9.92
CA VAL A 204 10.82 -1.69 10.22
C VAL A 204 10.75 -2.52 11.51
N TYR A 205 10.07 -1.98 12.52
CA TYR A 205 9.91 -2.60 13.83
C TYR A 205 8.68 -3.51 13.89
N ASP A 206 7.56 -3.14 13.26
CA ASP A 206 6.40 -3.99 13.02
C ASP A 206 5.58 -3.42 11.84
N PHE A 207 4.70 -4.22 11.26
CA PHE A 207 3.81 -3.79 10.18
C PHE A 207 2.50 -4.56 10.14
N ILE A 208 1.50 -3.96 9.50
CA ILE A 208 0.17 -4.52 9.26
C ILE A 208 -0.14 -4.32 7.77
N ILE A 209 -0.38 -5.43 7.07
CA ILE A 209 -0.82 -5.40 5.67
C ILE A 209 -2.30 -5.04 5.64
N TYR A 210 -2.66 -4.05 4.83
CA TYR A 210 -4.05 -3.67 4.62
C TYR A 210 -4.76 -4.69 3.73
N GLN A 211 -5.87 -5.23 4.23
CA GLN A 211 -6.70 -6.23 3.56
C GLN A 211 -8.12 -5.71 3.28
N GLY A 212 -8.32 -4.38 3.26
CA GLY A 212 -9.67 -3.83 3.16
C GLY A 212 -10.45 -3.98 4.47
N ALA A 213 -11.74 -4.32 4.36
CA ALA A 213 -12.63 -4.49 5.52
C ALA A 213 -12.28 -5.72 6.38
N THR A 214 -11.50 -6.66 5.87
CA THR A 214 -11.06 -7.87 6.58
C THR A 214 -9.75 -7.67 7.36
N THR A 215 -9.15 -6.48 7.29
CA THR A 215 -7.92 -6.17 8.05
C THR A 215 -8.15 -6.44 9.54
N ASN A 216 -7.37 -7.36 10.11
CA ASN A 216 -7.55 -7.80 11.48
C ASN A 216 -7.06 -6.76 12.49
N LEU A 217 -7.97 -5.86 12.87
CA LEU A 217 -7.81 -4.92 13.97
C LEU A 217 -8.77 -5.23 15.10
N ASP A 218 -8.38 -4.90 16.33
CA ASP A 218 -9.27 -5.02 17.49
C ASP A 218 -10.47 -4.08 17.33
N LYS A 219 -11.68 -4.65 17.34
CA LYS A 219 -12.93 -3.90 17.18
C LYS A 219 -13.12 -2.84 18.26
N ASN A 220 -12.63 -3.08 19.47
CA ASN A 220 -12.70 -2.12 20.56
C ASN A 220 -11.75 -0.94 20.31
N ASP A 221 -10.56 -1.19 19.74
CA ASP A 221 -9.61 -0.13 19.37
C ASP A 221 -10.21 0.73 18.25
N VAL A 222 -10.82 0.10 17.23
CA VAL A 222 -11.47 0.82 16.13
C VAL A 222 -12.62 1.69 16.65
N LEU A 223 -13.44 1.18 17.58
CA LEU A 223 -14.54 1.94 18.18
C LEU A 223 -14.02 3.11 19.04
N LYS A 224 -12.90 2.93 19.74
CA LYS A 224 -12.34 3.92 20.66
C LYS A 224 -11.59 5.05 19.96
N TYR A 225 -10.73 4.71 19.01
CA TYR A 225 -9.82 5.68 18.36
C TYR A 225 -10.25 6.08 16.95
N GLY A 226 -11.13 5.29 16.32
CA GLY A 226 -11.34 5.33 14.87
C GLY A 226 -10.33 4.45 14.13
N ILE A 227 -10.62 4.13 12.87
CA ILE A 227 -9.86 3.15 12.09
C ILE A 227 -8.39 3.53 11.88
N SER A 228 -8.09 4.80 11.61
CA SER A 228 -6.73 5.24 11.33
C SER A 228 -5.85 5.14 12.59
N ALA A 229 -6.29 5.74 13.69
CA ALA A 229 -5.58 5.71 14.97
C ALA A 229 -5.48 4.30 15.59
N ALA A 230 -6.41 3.39 15.24
CA ALA A 230 -6.33 1.99 15.66
C ALA A 230 -5.09 1.27 15.12
N TYR A 231 -4.59 1.62 13.92
CA TYR A 231 -3.32 1.08 13.40
C TYR A 231 -2.14 1.50 14.28
N VAL A 232 -2.06 2.77 14.66
CA VAL A 232 -1.00 3.25 15.56
C VAL A 232 -1.08 2.54 16.90
N ASN A 233 -2.28 2.37 17.45
CA ASN A 233 -2.44 1.64 18.70
C ASN A 233 -1.95 0.18 18.56
N ALA A 234 -2.36 -0.51 17.49
CA ALA A 234 -1.95 -1.89 17.24
C ALA A 234 -0.42 -2.04 17.08
N LEU A 235 0.21 -1.16 16.32
CA LEU A 235 1.67 -1.17 16.08
C LEU A 235 2.47 -0.74 17.32
N SER A 236 1.92 0.12 18.17
CA SER A 236 2.58 0.61 19.39
C SER A 236 2.41 -0.31 20.61
N LYS A 237 1.53 -1.33 20.57
CA LYS A 237 1.29 -2.27 21.70
C LYS A 237 2.56 -2.89 22.28
N ARG A 238 3.60 -3.08 21.45
CA ARG A 238 4.88 -3.70 21.85
C ARG A 238 5.86 -2.71 22.51
N ILE A 239 5.59 -1.41 22.49
CA ILE A 239 6.40 -0.42 23.19
C ILE A 239 6.13 -0.58 24.69
N ASN A 240 6.96 -1.40 25.33
CA ASN A 240 6.76 -1.86 26.71
C ASN A 240 7.66 -1.14 27.73
N ARG A 241 8.36 -0.08 27.32
CA ARG A 241 9.13 0.77 28.23
C ARG A 241 8.72 2.22 28.05
N SER A 242 8.84 2.98 29.13
CA SER A 242 8.56 4.40 29.15
C SER A 242 9.65 5.22 28.46
N GLY A 243 9.32 6.46 28.11
CA GLY A 243 10.29 7.43 27.57
C GLY A 243 10.54 7.33 26.06
N HIS A 244 9.63 6.68 25.32
CA HIS A 244 9.68 6.62 23.86
C HIS A 244 8.98 7.82 23.23
N TYR A 245 9.42 8.19 22.02
CA TYR A 245 8.82 9.23 21.19
C TYR A 245 8.25 8.60 19.93
N LEU A 246 6.94 8.74 19.74
CA LEU A 246 6.20 8.16 18.62
C LEU A 246 5.65 9.29 17.74
N PHE A 247 6.08 9.31 16.49
CA PHE A 247 5.63 10.30 15.52
C PHE A 247 4.69 9.67 14.49
N PHE A 248 3.69 10.42 14.05
CA PHE A 248 2.77 10.01 12.99
C PHE A 248 2.15 11.23 12.30
N ASP A 249 1.57 11.00 11.13
CA ASP A 249 0.98 12.05 10.32
C ASP A 249 -0.43 12.49 10.80
N ASN A 250 -1.07 13.37 10.04
CA ASN A 250 -2.42 13.85 10.36
C ASN A 250 -3.53 12.80 10.17
N TYR A 251 -3.31 11.76 9.35
CA TYR A 251 -4.27 10.71 9.09
C TYR A 251 -4.46 9.86 10.35
N PHE A 252 -3.37 9.61 11.07
CA PHE A 252 -3.41 8.86 12.33
C PHE A 252 -3.75 9.70 13.57
N SER A 253 -3.63 11.02 13.49
CA SER A 253 -3.78 11.92 14.63
C SER A 253 -5.19 11.95 15.24
N ASN A 254 -5.29 11.51 16.49
CA ASN A 254 -6.49 11.49 17.31
C ASN A 254 -6.20 11.86 18.77
N TYR A 255 -7.03 12.71 19.38
CA TYR A 255 -6.84 13.17 20.75
C TYR A 255 -6.90 12.05 21.80
N VAL A 256 -7.83 11.10 21.66
CA VAL A 256 -7.99 9.96 22.58
C VAL A 256 -6.75 9.07 22.53
N LEU A 257 -6.22 8.83 21.33
CA LEU A 257 -4.98 8.06 21.16
C LEU A 257 -3.80 8.72 21.88
N LEU A 258 -3.63 10.04 21.76
CA LEU A 258 -2.53 10.76 22.41
C LEU A 258 -2.58 10.66 23.93
N LYS A 259 -3.79 10.75 24.51
CA LYS A 259 -3.99 10.59 25.96
C LYS A 259 -3.58 9.19 26.42
N ASP A 260 -4.00 8.17 25.70
CA ASP A 260 -3.67 6.78 26.05
C ASP A 260 -2.20 6.42 25.84
N LEU A 261 -1.54 7.02 24.85
CA LEU A 261 -0.09 6.92 24.69
C LEU A 261 0.62 7.58 25.87
N ARG A 262 0.13 8.74 26.31
CA ARG A 262 0.67 9.44 27.48
C ARG A 262 0.53 8.62 28.77
N GLU A 263 -0.61 7.99 28.99
CA GLU A 263 -0.84 7.07 30.12
C GLU A 263 0.12 5.86 30.09
N ARG A 264 0.55 5.42 28.91
CA ARG A 264 1.60 4.40 28.70
C ARG A 264 3.03 4.94 28.76
N GLU A 265 3.21 6.21 29.14
CA GLU A 265 4.50 6.91 29.15
C GLU A 265 5.21 6.94 27.77
N ILE A 266 4.42 6.94 26.69
CA ILE A 266 4.87 7.13 25.32
C ILE A 266 4.52 8.58 24.93
N TYR A 267 5.55 9.37 24.66
CA TYR A 267 5.38 10.72 24.14
C TYR A 267 5.04 10.62 22.66
N ALA A 268 4.02 11.34 22.22
CA ALA A 268 3.58 11.28 20.84
C ALA A 268 3.37 12.67 20.24
N GLY A 269 3.61 12.80 18.95
CA GLY A 269 3.51 14.07 18.23
C GLY A 269 3.29 13.87 16.74
N GLY A 270 2.61 14.83 16.12
CA GLY A 270 2.25 14.76 14.72
C GLY A 270 1.54 16.02 14.27
N THR A 271 1.35 16.13 12.96
CA THR A 271 0.41 17.12 12.42
C THR A 271 -1.01 16.67 12.74
N ILE A 272 -1.95 17.60 12.92
CA ILE A 272 -3.32 17.27 13.33
C ILE A 272 -4.34 17.90 12.40
N ARG A 273 -5.49 17.23 12.22
CA ARG A 273 -6.70 17.86 11.70
C ARG A 273 -7.47 18.45 12.89
N ILE A 274 -7.71 19.77 12.90
CA ILE A 274 -8.30 20.51 14.04
C ILE A 274 -9.64 19.91 14.53
N ASN A 275 -10.40 19.31 13.61
CA ASN A 275 -11.69 18.68 13.89
C ASN A 275 -11.56 17.43 14.79
N ASN A 276 -10.44 16.70 14.70
CA ASN A 276 -10.19 15.50 15.52
C ASN A 276 -9.81 15.84 16.97
N PHE A 277 -9.64 17.12 17.29
CA PHE A 277 -9.17 17.64 18.57
C PHE A 277 -10.19 18.53 19.27
N GLY A 278 -11.47 18.43 18.89
CA GLY A 278 -12.53 19.21 19.52
C GLY A 278 -12.46 20.70 19.24
N LYS A 279 -11.80 21.11 18.13
CA LYS A 279 -11.65 22.51 17.71
C LYS A 279 -11.06 23.38 18.82
N PRO A 280 -9.80 23.13 19.23
CA PRO A 280 -9.16 23.95 20.24
C PRO A 280 -9.14 25.42 19.81
N PRO A 281 -9.16 26.38 20.76
CA PRO A 281 -9.34 27.80 20.50
C PRO A 281 -8.05 28.44 19.97
N LEU A 282 -7.57 27.97 18.82
CA LEU A 282 -6.43 28.52 18.09
C LEU A 282 -6.88 29.68 17.21
N ILE A 283 -5.96 30.60 16.94
CA ILE A 283 -6.16 31.67 15.97
C ILE A 283 -6.58 31.10 14.59
N THR A 284 -7.45 31.83 13.91
CA THR A 284 -7.87 31.49 12.55
C THR A 284 -6.76 31.80 11.54
N ASP A 285 -6.80 31.18 10.35
CA ASP A 285 -5.80 31.46 9.31
C ASP A 285 -5.79 32.95 8.87
N LYS A 286 -6.96 33.59 8.93
CA LYS A 286 -7.12 35.04 8.64
C LYS A 286 -6.49 35.94 9.71
N GLU A 287 -6.45 35.48 10.96
CA GLU A 287 -5.78 36.20 12.04
C GLU A 287 -4.29 35.92 12.03
N GLY A 288 -3.89 34.68 11.72
CA GLY A 288 -2.50 34.26 11.57
C GLY A 288 -1.78 34.96 10.42
N SER A 289 -2.45 35.20 9.29
CA SER A 289 -1.85 35.93 8.16
C SER A 289 -1.48 37.38 8.45
N LYS A 290 -2.03 37.96 9.54
CA LYS A 290 -1.70 39.31 10.01
C LYS A 290 -0.54 39.33 11.02
N LYS A 291 -0.06 38.17 11.43
CA LYS A 291 1.06 38.03 12.37
C LYS A 291 2.37 37.96 11.61
N ASP A 292 3.45 38.28 12.31
CA ASP A 292 4.79 38.17 11.76
C ASP A 292 5.16 36.70 11.50
N ARG A 293 6.00 36.47 10.49
CA ARG A 293 6.50 35.12 10.17
C ARG A 293 7.22 34.53 11.39
N GLY A 294 6.89 33.29 11.75
CA GLY A 294 7.44 32.60 12.91
C GLY A 294 6.63 32.80 14.21
N TYR A 295 5.56 33.59 14.16
CA TYR A 295 4.55 33.60 15.23
C TYR A 295 3.95 32.20 15.40
N ASN A 296 3.79 31.76 16.65
CA ASN A 296 3.05 30.55 17.00
C ASN A 296 1.98 30.86 18.05
N ASP A 297 0.87 30.14 17.96
CA ASP A 297 -0.21 30.13 18.93
C ASP A 297 -0.29 28.76 19.60
N GLN A 298 -0.33 28.76 20.93
CA GLN A 298 -0.27 27.54 21.71
C GLN A 298 -1.49 27.44 22.62
N VAL A 299 -2.13 26.28 22.55
CA VAL A 299 -3.22 25.91 23.45
C VAL A 299 -2.88 24.58 24.12
N THR A 300 -3.29 24.47 25.37
CA THR A 300 -3.03 23.29 26.20
C THR A 300 -4.36 22.82 26.78
N ASN A 301 -4.52 21.50 26.90
CA ASN A 301 -5.70 20.95 27.57
C ASN A 301 -5.66 21.17 29.10
N ASN A 302 -6.77 20.87 29.77
CA ASN A 302 -6.91 21.12 31.22
C ASN A 302 -5.88 20.36 32.07
N THR A 303 -5.48 19.17 31.64
CA THR A 303 -4.52 18.30 32.32
C THR A 303 -3.07 18.64 32.03
N LYS A 304 -2.81 19.59 31.12
CA LYS A 304 -1.47 20.06 30.72
C LYS A 304 -0.54 18.98 30.15
N ASP A 305 -1.12 17.94 29.58
CA ASP A 305 -0.41 16.80 29.01
C ASP A 305 -0.48 16.75 27.49
N VAL A 306 -1.44 17.46 26.87
CA VAL A 306 -1.52 17.64 25.42
C VAL A 306 -1.42 19.13 25.07
N VAL A 307 -0.47 19.43 24.19
CA VAL A 307 -0.24 20.77 23.65
C VAL A 307 -0.51 20.73 22.16
N VAL A 308 -1.25 21.72 21.67
CA VAL A 308 -1.43 21.97 20.24
C VAL A 308 -0.81 23.32 19.92
N ILE A 309 -0.02 23.35 18.85
CA ILE A 309 0.70 24.54 18.38
C ILE A 309 0.28 24.79 16.94
N LYS A 310 0.00 26.05 16.60
CA LYS A 310 -0.26 26.52 15.24
C LYS A 310 0.70 27.63 14.89
#